data_AF-A0A8T5S4L1-F1
#
_entry.id   AF-A0A8T5S4L1-F1
#
_cell.length_a   1.000
_cell.length_b   1.000
_cell.length_c   1.000
_cell.angle_alpha   90.00
_cell.angle_beta   90.00
_cell.angle_gamma   90.00
#
_symmetry.space_group_name_H-M   'P 1'
#
loop_
_entity.id
_entity.type
_entity.pdbx_description
1 polymer ?
#
loop_
_entity_poly.entity_id
_entity_poly.type
_entity_poly.pdbx_seq_one_letter_code
_entity_poly.pdbx_strand_id
1 'polypeptide(L)'
;MSEEWKHASWVSFLGMIAWMVGILSGVISIIVGIVRAALFFFTWGSPIWLIISGVMAIVISFFVILPMFSIKCQKKDWDSLLDWVLPIGNIRFPWMLLWGIILEIFTWWGGICVIIPALVLLFAGPKEYEWKIE
;
A
#
# COMPACT_ATOMS: atom_id res chain seq x y z
N MET A 1 -24.59 6.45 20.12
CA MET A 1 -23.47 6.54 19.17
C MET A 1 -22.57 5.38 19.47
N SER A 2 -22.37 4.44 18.53
CA SER A 2 -21.30 3.45 18.70
C SER A 2 -20.01 4.22 18.94
N GLU A 3 -19.27 3.89 20.00
CA GLU A 3 -17.96 4.49 20.21
C GLU A 3 -17.15 4.32 18.93
N GLU A 4 -16.77 5.44 18.33
CA GLU A 4 -15.98 5.42 17.11
C GLU A 4 -14.68 4.69 17.45
N TRP A 5 -14.39 3.62 16.70
CA TRP A 5 -13.22 2.79 16.91
C TRP A 5 -11.97 3.67 17.15
N LYS A 6 -11.28 3.47 18.28
CA LYS A 6 -10.22 4.37 18.79
C LYS A 6 -9.15 4.75 17.75
N HIS A 7 -8.88 3.88 16.78
CA HIS A 7 -7.86 4.10 15.77
C HIS A 7 -8.39 4.67 14.45
N ALA A 8 -9.70 4.83 14.28
CA ALA A 8 -10.36 5.19 13.02
C ALA A 8 -9.80 6.46 12.37
N SER A 9 -9.55 7.50 13.18
CA SER A 9 -9.10 8.81 12.67
C SER A 9 -7.71 8.74 12.02
N TRP A 10 -6.72 8.20 12.74
CA TRP A 10 -5.35 8.15 12.23
C TRP A 10 -5.16 7.05 11.17
N VAL A 11 -5.87 5.93 11.28
CA VAL A 11 -5.90 4.87 10.25
C VAL A 11 -6.49 5.40 8.95
N SER A 12 -7.59 6.16 9.03
CA SER A 12 -8.19 6.84 7.88
C SER A 12 -7.22 7.84 7.26
N PHE A 13 -6.56 8.66 8.08
CA PHE A 13 -5.58 9.65 7.61
C PHE A 13 -4.40 9.00 6.87
N LEU A 14 -3.74 8.00 7.47
CA LEU A 14 -2.62 7.30 6.85
C LEU A 14 -3.06 6.58 5.56
N GLY A 15 -4.21 5.90 5.60
CA GLY A 15 -4.74 5.20 4.44
C GLY A 15 -5.09 6.15 3.30
N MET A 16 -5.65 7.33 3.62
CA MET A 16 -6.00 8.37 2.64
C MET A 16 -4.77 8.91 1.91
N ILE A 17 -3.65 9.11 2.60
CA ILE A 17 -2.42 9.65 1.98
C ILE A 17 -1.53 8.56 1.35
N ALA A 18 -1.81 7.28 1.57
CA ALA A 18 -0.95 6.18 1.17
C ALA A 18 -0.60 6.18 -0.34
N TRP A 19 -1.59 6.44 -1.20
CA TRP A 19 -1.36 6.53 -2.64
C TRP A 19 -0.44 7.71 -3.03
N MET A 20 -0.55 8.86 -2.33
CA MET A 20 0.32 10.01 -2.59
C MET A 20 1.77 9.71 -2.19
N VAL A 21 1.96 9.07 -1.04
CA VAL A 21 3.29 8.64 -0.57
C VAL A 21 3.91 7.62 -1.53
N GLY A 22 3.11 6.68 -2.05
CA GLY A 22 3.54 5.73 -3.06
C GLY A 22 3.97 6.40 -4.37
N ILE A 23 3.19 7.36 -4.88
CA ILE A 23 3.57 8.15 -6.07
C ILE A 23 4.86 8.94 -5.81
N LEU A 24 4.96 9.65 -4.69
CA LEU A 24 6.12 10.46 -4.35
C LEU A 24 7.39 9.59 -4.25
N SER A 25 7.27 8.42 -3.63
CA SER A 25 8.35 7.44 -3.55
C SER A 25 8.76 6.90 -4.92
N GLY A 26 7.80 6.68 -5.81
CA GLY A 26 8.06 6.27 -7.19
C GLY A 26 8.79 7.35 -8.00
N VAL A 27 8.38 8.61 -7.88
CA VAL A 27 9.05 9.76 -8.51
C VAL A 27 10.48 9.91 -8.01
N ILE A 28 10.71 9.82 -6.69
CA ILE A 28 12.06 9.85 -6.11
C ILE A 28 12.93 8.72 -6.67
N SER A 29 12.39 7.50 -6.77
CA SER A 29 13.12 6.34 -7.31
C SER A 29 13.56 6.56 -8.76
N ILE A 30 12.68 7.13 -9.60
CA ILE A 30 13.00 7.48 -10.99
C ILE A 30 14.11 8.54 -11.04
N ILE A 31 14.01 9.62 -10.25
CA ILE A 31 15.02 10.68 -10.21
C ILE A 31 16.38 10.12 -9.79
N VAL A 32 16.43 9.32 -8.72
CA VAL A 32 17.66 8.67 -8.25
C VAL A 32 18.24 7.74 -9.30
N GLY A 33 17.38 6.98 -10.00
CA GLY A 33 17.79 6.13 -11.12
C GLY A 33 18.43 6.94 -12.25
N ILE A 34 17.79 8.01 -12.72
CA ILE A 34 18.32 8.88 -13.79
C ILE A 34 19.66 9.52 -13.37
N VAL A 35 19.74 10.07 -12.15
CA VAL A 35 20.97 10.71 -11.64
C VAL A 35 22.10 9.69 -11.55
N ARG A 36 21.83 8.48 -11.04
CA ARG A 36 22.86 7.42 -10.96
C ARG A 36 23.30 6.93 -12.33
N ALA A 37 22.39 6.80 -13.30
CA ALA A 37 22.74 6.43 -14.67
C ALA A 37 23.67 7.48 -15.31
N ALA A 38 23.42 8.77 -15.05
CA ALA A 38 24.25 9.86 -15.57
C ALA A 38 25.64 9.94 -14.89
N LEU A 39 25.74 9.60 -13.60
CA LEU A 39 26.99 9.68 -12.85
C LEU A 39 27.87 8.41 -12.95
N PHE A 40 27.26 7.24 -13.14
CA PHE A 40 27.95 5.94 -13.09
C PHE A 40 27.72 5.13 -14.37
N PHE A 41 28.43 5.52 -15.45
CA PHE A 41 28.35 4.95 -16.81
C PHE A 41 28.62 3.43 -16.93
N PHE A 42 29.08 2.74 -15.88
CA PHE A 42 29.46 1.31 -15.93
C PHE A 42 28.56 0.39 -15.10
N THR A 43 27.57 0.93 -14.38
CA THR A 43 26.66 0.13 -13.52
C THR A 43 25.21 0.36 -13.90
N TRP A 44 24.81 -0.06 -15.10
CA TRP A 44 23.46 0.19 -15.64
C TRP A 44 22.35 -0.64 -14.98
N GLY A 45 22.67 -1.79 -14.40
CA GLY A 45 21.66 -2.69 -13.81
C GLY A 45 20.88 -2.06 -12.66
N SER A 46 21.55 -1.38 -11.73
CA SER A 46 20.90 -0.75 -10.57
C SER A 46 20.03 0.48 -10.92
N PRO A 47 20.49 1.43 -11.76
CA PRO A 47 19.69 2.57 -12.23
C PRO A 47 18.44 2.18 -13.01
N ILE A 48 18.54 1.20 -13.93
CA ILE A 48 17.38 0.74 -14.71
C ILE A 48 16.33 0.12 -13.78
N TRP A 49 16.75 -0.67 -12.80
CA TRP A 49 15.83 -1.25 -11.82
C TRP A 49 15.08 -0.19 -11.01
N LEU A 50 15.75 0.89 -10.58
CA LEU A 50 15.13 2.00 -9.86
C LEU A 50 14.08 2.75 -10.68
N ILE A 51 14.31 2.89 -11.99
CA ILE A 51 13.34 3.53 -12.88
C ILE A 51 12.12 2.62 -13.03
N ILE A 52 12.33 1.34 -13.30
CA ILE A 52 11.24 0.36 -13.44
C ILE A 52 10.43 0.28 -12.13
N SER A 53 11.11 0.20 -10.98
CA SER A 53 10.45 0.12 -9.68
C SER A 53 9.63 1.38 -9.40
N GLY A 54 10.16 2.56 -9.72
CA GLY A 54 9.44 3.81 -9.55
C GLY A 54 8.21 3.93 -10.45
N VAL A 55 8.27 3.48 -11.71
CA VAL A 55 7.11 3.43 -12.61
C VAL A 55 6.05 2.48 -12.06
N MET A 56 6.45 1.26 -11.66
CA MET A 56 5.52 0.28 -11.08
C MET A 56 4.85 0.80 -9.81
N ALA A 57 5.61 1.47 -8.94
CA ALA A 57 5.07 2.09 -7.74
C ALA A 57 3.99 3.14 -8.04
N ILE A 58 4.23 4.01 -9.03
CA ILE A 58 3.24 5.02 -9.45
C ILE A 58 1.97 4.35 -9.99
N VAL A 59 2.13 3.35 -10.87
CA VAL A 59 1.00 2.61 -11.45
C VAL A 59 0.18 1.92 -10.35
N ILE A 60 0.82 1.17 -9.45
CA ILE A 60 0.13 0.49 -8.35
C ILE A 60 -0.56 1.49 -7.43
N SER A 61 0.11 2.60 -7.11
CA SER A 61 -0.45 3.64 -6.24
C SER A 61 -1.72 4.25 -6.83
N PHE A 62 -1.71 4.55 -8.13
CA PHE A 62 -2.83 5.20 -8.80
C PHE A 62 -3.97 4.25 -9.13
N PHE A 63 -3.68 3.05 -9.64
CA PHE A 63 -4.70 2.12 -10.13
C PHE A 63 -5.20 1.14 -9.09
N VAL A 64 -4.45 0.90 -8.01
CA VAL A 64 -4.84 -0.05 -6.97
C VAL A 64 -5.03 0.63 -5.63
N ILE A 65 -3.99 1.28 -5.09
CA ILE A 65 -4.04 1.83 -3.73
C ILE A 65 -5.08 2.94 -3.63
N LEU A 66 -5.11 3.88 -4.58
CA LEU A 66 -6.10 4.97 -4.57
C LEU A 66 -7.56 4.44 -4.54
N PRO A 67 -8.03 3.67 -5.55
CA PRO A 67 -9.43 3.28 -5.61
C PRO A 67 -9.83 2.22 -4.58
N MET A 68 -8.97 1.23 -4.33
CA MET A 68 -9.33 0.07 -3.51
C MET A 68 -9.05 0.27 -2.03
N PHE A 69 -8.07 1.12 -1.70
CA PHE A 69 -7.63 1.30 -0.32
C PHE A 69 -7.89 2.72 0.19
N SER A 70 -7.27 3.74 -0.41
CA SER A 70 -7.29 5.12 0.12
C SER A 70 -8.68 5.75 0.14
N ILE A 71 -9.49 5.57 -0.92
CA ILE A 71 -10.87 6.06 -0.94
C ILE A 71 -11.71 5.38 0.14
N LYS A 72 -11.49 4.08 0.38
CA LYS A 72 -12.22 3.33 1.42
C LYS A 72 -11.82 3.77 2.82
N CYS A 73 -10.53 3.98 3.08
CA CYS A 73 -10.03 4.58 4.31
C CYS A 73 -10.60 6.00 4.53
N GLN A 74 -10.69 6.82 3.49
CA GLN A 74 -11.27 8.17 3.58
C GLN A 74 -12.75 8.12 3.96
N LYS A 75 -13.50 7.16 3.41
CA LYS A 75 -14.92 6.93 3.72
C LYS A 75 -15.15 6.15 5.01
N LYS A 76 -14.08 5.69 5.67
CA LYS A 76 -14.14 4.78 6.84
C LYS A 76 -14.96 3.51 6.56
N ASP A 77 -14.93 3.05 5.31
CA ASP A 77 -15.62 1.85 4.83
C ASP A 77 -14.77 0.62 5.15
N TRP A 78 -14.69 0.30 6.44
CA TRP A 78 -13.83 -0.77 6.97
C TRP A 78 -14.28 -2.15 6.51
N ASP A 79 -15.59 -2.35 6.37
CA ASP A 79 -16.18 -3.61 5.92
C ASP A 79 -15.68 -3.95 4.51
N SER A 80 -15.71 -2.99 3.58
CA SER A 80 -15.15 -3.20 2.23
C SER A 80 -13.66 -3.55 2.23
N LEU A 81 -12.89 -3.01 3.18
CA LEU A 81 -11.44 -3.29 3.29
C LEU A 81 -11.16 -4.67 3.85
N LEU A 82 -11.96 -5.12 4.82
CA LEU A 82 -11.88 -6.46 5.41
C LEU A 82 -12.41 -7.52 4.43
N ASP A 83 -13.37 -7.19 3.59
CA ASP A 83 -13.88 -8.09 2.54
C ASP A 83 -13.03 -8.11 1.26
N TRP A 84 -12.08 -7.17 1.13
CA TRP A 84 -11.13 -7.17 0.02
C TRP A 84 -10.05 -8.24 0.24
N VAL A 85 -10.39 -9.49 -0.12
CA VAL A 85 -9.55 -10.67 0.13
C VAL A 85 -9.21 -11.47 -1.13
N LEU A 86 -8.07 -12.12 -1.10
CA LEU A 86 -7.60 -13.13 -2.04
C LEU A 86 -7.83 -14.51 -1.40
N PRO A 87 -8.72 -15.35 -1.94
CA PRO A 87 -8.89 -16.71 -1.46
C PRO A 87 -7.68 -17.58 -1.87
N ILE A 88 -7.02 -18.21 -0.91
CA ILE A 88 -5.90 -19.15 -1.12
C ILE A 88 -6.23 -20.46 -0.40
N GLY A 89 -6.82 -21.41 -1.14
CA GLY A 89 -7.38 -22.62 -0.52
C GLY A 89 -8.48 -22.25 0.47
N ASN A 90 -8.30 -22.60 1.74
CA ASN A 90 -9.25 -22.26 2.82
C ASN A 90 -8.88 -20.98 3.57
N ILE A 91 -7.87 -20.23 3.12
CA ILE A 91 -7.38 -19.01 3.78
C ILE A 91 -7.91 -17.77 3.04
N ARG A 92 -8.45 -16.80 3.78
CA ARG A 92 -8.75 -15.44 3.31
C ARG A 92 -7.52 -14.57 3.52
N PHE A 93 -6.78 -14.28 2.45
CA PHE A 93 -5.60 -13.41 2.54
C PHE A 93 -6.00 -11.95 2.21
N PRO A 94 -5.69 -10.97 3.05
CA PRO A 94 -6.13 -9.59 2.82
C PRO A 94 -5.34 -8.91 1.70
N TRP A 95 -6.03 -8.44 0.65
CA TRP A 95 -5.39 -7.79 -0.49
C TRP A 95 -4.64 -6.52 -0.10
N MET A 96 -5.15 -5.76 0.87
CA MET A 96 -4.47 -4.57 1.38
C MET A 96 -3.06 -4.87 1.89
N LEU A 97 -2.85 -6.03 2.53
CA LEU A 97 -1.54 -6.44 3.02
C LEU A 97 -0.63 -6.87 1.86
N LEU A 98 -1.18 -7.62 0.89
CA LEU A 98 -0.44 -8.01 -0.31
C LEU A 98 0.08 -6.79 -1.08
N TRP A 99 -0.82 -5.84 -1.38
CA TRP A 99 -0.47 -4.65 -2.14
C TRP A 99 0.44 -3.70 -1.36
N GLY A 100 0.29 -3.62 -0.03
CA GLY A 100 1.24 -2.90 0.82
C GLY A 100 2.65 -3.48 0.72
N ILE A 101 2.81 -4.80 0.80
CA ILE A 101 4.11 -5.48 0.65
C ILE A 101 4.68 -5.28 -0.76
N ILE A 102 3.87 -5.44 -1.80
CA ILE A 102 4.30 -5.21 -3.19
C ILE A 102 4.81 -3.77 -3.35
N LEU A 103 4.07 -2.78 -2.83
CA LEU A 103 4.46 -1.39 -2.91
C LEU A 103 5.77 -1.12 -2.13
N GLU A 104 5.97 -1.75 -0.97
CA GLU A 104 7.21 -1.69 -0.18
C GLU A 104 8.40 -2.38 -0.87
N ILE A 105 8.16 -3.35 -1.76
CA ILE A 105 9.25 -3.95 -2.55
C ILE A 105 9.67 -2.99 -3.67
N PHE A 106 8.72 -2.30 -4.29
CA PHE A 106 8.99 -1.36 -5.39
C PHE A 106 9.43 0.03 -4.92
N THR A 107 9.26 0.34 -3.63
CA THR A 107 9.58 1.64 -3.05
C THR A 107 10.29 1.47 -1.72
N TRP A 108 11.15 2.40 -1.34
CA TRP A 108 11.92 2.24 -0.10
C TRP A 108 11.09 2.46 1.19
N TRP A 109 9.91 3.09 1.09
CA TRP A 109 9.02 3.47 2.22
C TRP A 109 7.53 3.63 1.84
N GLY A 110 7.15 3.36 0.58
CA GLY A 110 5.83 3.72 0.06
C GLY A 110 4.71 2.77 0.48
N GLY A 111 5.05 1.54 0.86
CA GLY A 111 4.09 0.52 1.30
C GLY A 111 3.69 0.64 2.77
N ILE A 112 4.53 1.25 3.61
CA ILE A 112 4.27 1.42 5.06
C ILE A 112 2.92 2.09 5.35
N CYS A 113 2.53 3.11 4.58
CA CYS A 113 1.25 3.79 4.74
C CYS A 113 0.03 2.92 4.38
N VAL A 114 0.25 1.76 3.76
CA VAL A 114 -0.78 0.73 3.50
C VAL A 114 -0.68 -0.38 4.55
N ILE A 115 0.55 -0.85 4.83
CA ILE A 115 0.80 -1.98 5.73
C ILE A 115 0.36 -1.65 7.16
N ILE A 116 0.72 -0.47 7.70
CA ILE A 116 0.38 -0.13 9.09
C ILE A 116 -1.14 -0.10 9.29
N PRO A 117 -1.93 0.67 8.49
CA PRO A 117 -3.38 0.64 8.63
C PRO A 117 -3.98 -0.75 8.39
N ALA A 118 -3.44 -1.53 7.44
CA ALA A 118 -3.90 -2.88 7.17
C ALA A 118 -3.72 -3.81 8.39
N LEU A 119 -2.53 -3.82 9.01
CA LEU A 119 -2.28 -4.61 10.22
C LEU A 119 -3.23 -4.20 11.35
N VAL A 120 -3.43 -2.90 11.54
CA VAL A 120 -4.33 -2.41 12.58
C VAL A 120 -5.78 -2.79 12.30
N LEU A 121 -6.23 -2.77 11.04
CA LEU A 121 -7.57 -3.26 10.69
C LEU A 121 -7.74 -4.76 10.92
N LEU A 122 -6.71 -5.57 10.68
CA LEU A 122 -6.78 -7.03 10.84
C LEU A 122 -6.76 -7.49 12.29
N PHE A 123 -5.96 -6.84 13.15
CA PHE A 123 -5.72 -7.30 14.52
C PHE A 123 -6.41 -6.45 15.59
N ALA A 124 -6.72 -5.21 15.28
CA ALA A 124 -7.32 -4.27 16.21
C ALA A 124 -8.48 -3.50 15.56
N GLY A 125 -9.05 -4.01 14.47
CA GLY A 125 -10.12 -3.37 13.71
C GLY A 125 -11.43 -3.23 14.48
N PRO A 126 -12.42 -2.56 13.88
CA PRO A 126 -13.76 -2.43 14.48
C PRO A 126 -14.52 -3.76 14.56
N LYS A 127 -14.07 -4.79 13.82
CA LYS A 127 -14.62 -6.15 13.79
C LYS A 127 -13.47 -7.14 13.67
N GLU A 128 -13.70 -8.38 14.10
CA GLU A 128 -12.73 -9.46 13.94
C GLU A 128 -12.60 -9.85 12.47
N TYR A 129 -11.37 -10.09 12.02
CA TYR A 129 -11.10 -10.55 10.67
C TYR A 129 -11.22 -12.07 10.57
N GLU A 130 -12.03 -12.54 9.64
CA GLU A 130 -12.20 -13.96 9.34
C GLU A 130 -11.09 -14.47 8.43
N TRP A 131 -10.17 -15.25 8.99
CA TRP A 131 -9.03 -15.80 8.25
C TRP A 131 -9.37 -17.01 7.37
N LYS A 132 -10.56 -17.60 7.54
CA LYS A 132 -10.98 -18.81 6.82
C LYS A 132 -12.14 -18.51 5.89
N ILE A 133 -12.14 -19.19 4.74
CA ILE A 133 -13.31 -19.26 3.86
C ILE A 133 -14.17 -20.38 4.43
N GLU A 134 -15.41 -20.06 4.82
CA GLU A 134 -16.41 -21.08 5.19
C GLU A 134 -16.75 -21.98 4.00
#